data_AF-A0A0T5ZQG4-F1
#
_entry.id   AF-A0A0T5ZQG4-F1
#
_cell.length_a   1.000
_cell.length_b   1.000
_cell.length_c   1.000
_cell.angle_alpha   90.00
_cell.angle_beta   90.00
_cell.angle_gamma   90.00
#
_symmetry.space_group_name_H-M   'P 1'
#
loop_
_entity.id
_entity.type
_entity.pdbx_description
1 polymer ?
#
loop_
_entity_poly.entity_id
_entity_poly.type
_entity_poly.pdbx_seq_one_letter_code
_entity_poly.pdbx_strand_id
1 'polypeptide(L)'
;MFAQNKGNHMDCPYNEDAMICCEEMGNAMNYEIMVKTEKYKVRDGHVLNDIETEYFIRSGEESGVFNYVGINFCPFCGKPLSRGLWFAEKKK
;
A
#
# COMPACT_ATOMS: atom_id res chain seq x y z
N MET A 1 8.31 -40.06 15.66
CA MET A 1 7.27 -39.70 14.65
C MET A 1 6.69 -38.37 15.09
N PHE A 2 7.11 -37.27 14.47
CA PHE A 2 6.57 -35.94 14.78
C PHE A 2 5.71 -35.48 13.61
N ALA A 3 4.50 -35.07 13.97
CA ALA A 3 3.39 -34.84 13.07
C ALA A 3 3.72 -33.78 12.01
N GLN A 4 3.27 -34.05 10.80
CA GLN A 4 3.31 -33.13 9.66
C GLN A 4 2.44 -31.92 9.97
N ASN A 5 3.04 -30.78 10.30
CA ASN A 5 2.34 -29.50 10.37
C ASN A 5 2.09 -29.00 8.94
N LYS A 6 0.96 -29.39 8.37
CA LYS A 6 0.43 -28.81 7.12
C LYS A 6 -0.11 -27.41 7.42
N GLY A 7 0.79 -26.43 7.44
CA GLY A 7 0.44 -25.02 7.39
C GLY A 7 0.00 -24.62 5.98
N ASN A 8 -1.13 -25.18 5.51
CA ASN A 8 -1.85 -24.65 4.35
C ASN A 8 -2.89 -23.65 4.87
N HIS A 9 -2.52 -22.39 5.03
CA HIS A 9 -3.45 -21.30 4.75
C HIS A 9 -2.66 -20.04 4.43
N MET A 10 -2.59 -19.81 3.13
CA MET A 10 -2.09 -18.62 2.46
C MET A 10 -3.18 -17.55 2.62
N ASP A 11 -3.36 -17.05 3.84
CA ASP A 11 -4.33 -16.01 4.13
C ASP A 11 -3.57 -14.74 4.53
N CYS A 12 -3.26 -13.93 3.54
CA CYS A 12 -3.07 -12.51 3.81
C CYS A 12 -4.44 -12.01 4.31
N PRO A 13 -4.58 -11.47 5.55
CA PRO A 13 -5.85 -10.95 6.00
C PRO A 13 -6.21 -9.80 5.07
N TYR A 14 -7.29 -9.96 4.29
CA TYR A 14 -7.91 -8.86 3.57
C TYR A 14 -8.36 -7.84 4.61
N ASN A 15 -7.48 -6.90 4.96
CA ASN A 15 -7.84 -5.77 5.78
C ASN A 15 -8.58 -4.79 4.88
N GLU A 16 -9.90 -4.77 5.01
CA GLU A 16 -10.81 -3.93 4.23
C GLU A 16 -10.45 -2.45 4.37
N ASP A 17 -9.80 -2.06 5.47
CA ASP A 17 -9.35 -0.70 5.74
C ASP A 17 -8.07 -0.31 4.96
N ALA A 18 -7.29 -1.27 4.46
CA ALA A 18 -6.05 -1.00 3.73
C ALA A 18 -6.12 -1.27 2.21
N MET A 19 -7.21 -1.87 1.69
CA MET A 19 -7.36 -2.32 0.29
C MET A 19 -6.05 -2.86 -0.32
N ILE A 20 -5.49 -3.90 0.29
CA ILE A 20 -4.28 -4.57 -0.21
C ILE A 20 -4.65 -5.41 -1.44
N CYS A 21 -4.01 -5.14 -2.58
CA CYS A 21 -4.39 -5.76 -3.85
C CYS A 21 -3.54 -6.98 -4.27
N CYS A 22 -2.39 -7.21 -3.62
CA CYS A 22 -1.51 -8.37 -3.77
C CYS A 22 -0.58 -8.56 -2.56
N GLU A 23 0.10 -9.71 -2.48
CA GLU A 23 1.00 -10.07 -1.37
C GLU A 23 2.20 -9.13 -1.28
N GLU A 24 2.81 -8.76 -2.40
CA GLU A 24 3.98 -7.89 -2.45
C GLU A 24 3.67 -6.49 -1.91
N MET A 25 2.46 -5.98 -2.16
CA MET A 25 2.00 -4.73 -1.58
C MET A 25 1.86 -4.86 -0.06
N GLY A 26 1.26 -5.96 0.42
CA GLY A 26 1.15 -6.22 1.85
C GLY A 26 2.52 -6.24 2.52
N ASN A 27 3.49 -6.91 1.90
CA ASN A 27 4.87 -6.92 2.37
C ASN A 27 5.50 -5.52 2.34
N ALA A 28 5.32 -4.75 1.26
CA ALA A 28 5.84 -3.38 1.18
C ALA A 28 5.23 -2.46 2.25
N MET A 29 3.96 -2.64 2.61
CA MET A 29 3.34 -1.93 3.72
C MET A 29 3.88 -2.37 5.08
N ASN A 30 4.11 -3.67 5.27
CA ASN A 30 4.72 -4.20 6.49
C ASN A 30 6.14 -3.68 6.72
N TYR A 31 6.90 -3.44 5.65
CA TYR A 31 8.23 -2.83 5.71
C TYR A 31 8.23 -1.30 5.67
N GLU A 32 7.05 -0.66 5.78
CA GLU A 32 6.87 0.80 5.71
C GLU A 32 7.41 1.46 4.41
N ILE A 33 7.63 0.67 3.35
CA ILE A 33 7.99 1.17 2.02
C ILE A 33 6.77 1.83 1.38
N MET A 34 5.57 1.30 1.66
CA MET A 34 4.30 1.88 1.26
C MET A 34 3.47 2.21 2.49
N VAL A 35 2.80 3.36 2.46
CA VAL A 35 1.92 3.80 3.54
C VAL A 35 0.56 4.22 3.00
N LYS A 36 -0.48 3.93 3.78
CA LYS A 36 -1.82 4.46 3.54
C LYS A 36 -2.07 5.63 4.49
N THR A 37 -2.19 6.85 3.96
CA THR A 37 -2.46 8.06 4.74
C THR A 37 -3.11 9.13 3.88
N GLU A 38 -3.79 10.09 4.48
CA GLU A 38 -4.34 11.23 3.73
C GLU A 38 -3.25 12.28 3.51
N LYS A 39 -3.22 12.94 2.35
CA LYS A 39 -2.17 13.92 1.98
C LYS A 39 -1.94 14.98 3.08
N TYR A 40 -3.01 15.46 3.72
CA TYR A 40 -2.92 16.48 4.78
C TYR A 40 -2.43 15.94 6.14
N LYS A 41 -2.34 14.62 6.32
CA LYS A 41 -1.81 13.96 7.52
C LYS A 41 -0.30 13.70 7.42
N VAL A 42 0.31 13.86 6.25
CA VAL A 42 1.76 13.76 6.08
C VAL A 42 2.42 14.94 6.80
N ARG A 43 3.20 14.65 7.86
CA ARG A 43 3.83 15.67 8.72
C ARG A 43 5.35 15.54 8.80
N ASP A 44 5.88 14.38 8.46
CA ASP A 44 7.29 13.99 8.59
C ASP A 44 8.02 14.03 7.23
N GLY A 45 7.54 14.83 6.27
CA GLY A 45 8.12 14.81 4.93
C GLY A 45 7.46 15.69 3.87
N HIS A 46 7.90 15.46 2.64
CA HIS A 46 7.45 16.16 1.44
C HIS A 46 6.68 15.22 0.52
N VAL A 47 5.53 15.68 0.03
CA VAL A 47 4.80 14.99 -1.04
C VAL A 47 5.34 15.51 -2.38
N LEU A 48 5.89 14.60 -3.19
CA LEU A 48 6.59 14.96 -4.43
C LEU A 48 5.67 15.13 -5.64
N ASN A 49 4.38 14.78 -5.53
CA ASN A 49 3.42 14.89 -6.62
C ASN A 49 2.03 15.33 -6.15
N ASP A 50 1.22 15.77 -7.11
CA ASP A 50 -0.15 16.26 -6.88
C ASP A 50 -1.22 15.20 -7.16
N ILE A 51 -0.89 13.93 -6.95
CA ILE A 51 -1.86 12.85 -7.07
C ILE A 51 -2.76 12.85 -5.83
N GLU A 52 -4.07 12.96 -6.05
CA GLU A 52 -5.08 12.80 -5.02
C GLU A 52 -5.29 11.31 -4.73
N THR A 53 -4.61 10.82 -3.70
CA THR A 53 -4.62 9.41 -3.31
C THR A 53 -4.42 9.26 -1.81
N GLU A 54 -4.76 8.08 -1.32
CA GLU A 54 -4.50 7.64 0.05
C GLU A 54 -3.24 6.76 0.14
N TYR A 55 -2.60 6.42 -0.99
CA TYR A 55 -1.47 5.49 -1.05
C TYR A 55 -0.20 6.20 -1.48
N PHE A 56 0.85 6.07 -0.67
CA PHE A 56 2.15 6.69 -0.92
C PHE A 56 3.27 5.67 -0.83
N ILE A 57 4.25 5.79 -1.72
CA ILE A 57 5.57 5.19 -1.54
C ILE A 57 6.38 6.15 -0.67
N ARG A 58 6.92 5.64 0.43
CA ARG A 58 7.72 6.37 1.40
C ARG A 58 9.20 6.03 1.19
N SER A 59 10.04 7.05 1.08
CA SER A 59 11.50 6.90 0.97
C SER A 59 12.15 7.90 1.92
N GLY A 60 12.99 7.44 2.84
CA GLY A 60 13.65 8.29 3.83
C GLY A 60 15.12 8.53 3.51
N GLU A 61 15.62 9.69 3.93
CA GLU A 61 17.05 9.87 4.22
C GLU A 61 17.29 9.65 5.72
N GLU A 62 18.53 9.33 6.11
CA GLU A 62 18.95 9.08 7.51
C GLU A 62 18.62 10.23 8.48
N SER A 63 18.27 11.41 7.96
CA SER A 63 17.93 12.64 8.69
C SER A 63 16.51 12.66 9.30
N GLY A 64 15.66 11.66 9.01
CA GLY A 64 14.29 11.58 9.53
C GLY A 64 13.26 12.42 8.76
N VAL A 65 13.65 12.97 7.61
CA VAL A 65 12.75 13.60 6.64
C VAL A 65 12.46 12.58 5.54
N PHE A 66 11.17 12.35 5.28
CA PHE A 66 10.72 11.39 4.27
C PHE A 66 10.19 12.07 3.01
N ASN A 67 10.37 11.40 1.88
CA ASN A 67 9.73 11.73 0.63
C ASN A 67 8.55 10.78 0.40
N TYR A 68 7.44 11.35 -0.03
CA TYR A 68 6.20 10.64 -0.29
C TYR A 68 5.80 10.82 -1.75
N VAL A 69 5.65 9.70 -2.46
CA VAL A 69 5.16 9.69 -3.84
C VAL A 69 3.79 9.05 -3.86
N GLY A 70 2.74 9.85 -4.12
CA GLY A 70 1.38 9.34 -4.24
C GLY A 70 1.24 8.43 -5.46
N ILE A 71 0.53 7.32 -5.31
CA ILE A 71 0.25 6.36 -6.40
C ILE A 71 -1.24 6.01 -6.49
N ASN A 72 -1.70 5.77 -7.71
CA ASN A 72 -3.09 5.37 -8.01
C ASN A 72 -3.23 3.88 -8.31
N PHE A 73 -2.13 3.24 -8.71
CA PHE A 73 -2.06 1.82 -9.07
C PHE A 73 -0.98 1.16 -8.25
N CYS A 74 -1.16 -0.13 -7.98
CA CYS A 74 -0.15 -0.93 -7.32
C CYS A 74 1.07 -1.12 -8.22
N PRO A 75 2.29 -0.82 -7.76
CA PRO A 75 3.50 -1.00 -8.56
C PRO A 75 3.85 -2.48 -8.78
N PHE A 76 3.25 -3.40 -8.01
CA PHE A 76 3.53 -4.83 -8.09
C PHE A 76 2.59 -5.58 -9.04
N CYS A 77 1.28 -5.32 -8.96
CA CYS A 77 0.27 -6.06 -9.73
C CYS A 77 -0.56 -5.20 -10.69
N GLY A 78 -0.34 -3.87 -10.72
CA GLY A 78 -1.01 -2.93 -11.63
C GLY A 78 -2.48 -2.62 -11.32
N LYS A 79 -3.08 -3.25 -10.30
CA LYS A 79 -4.48 -2.98 -9.92
C LYS A 79 -4.65 -1.57 -9.35
N PRO A 80 -5.80 -0.91 -9.55
CA PRO A 80 -6.06 0.39 -8.94
C PRO A 80 -6.22 0.25 -7.42
N LEU A 81 -5.64 1.21 -6.69
CA LEU A 81 -5.65 1.26 -5.24
C LEU A 81 -6.73 2.18 -4.67
N SER A 82 -7.04 3.28 -5.37
CA SER A 82 -8.05 4.21 -4.86
C SER A 82 -9.45 3.63 -5.01
N ARG A 83 -10.26 3.79 -3.96
CA ARG A 83 -11.65 3.33 -3.95
C ARG A 83 -12.45 3.93 -5.11
N GLY A 84 -12.15 5.20 -5.45
CA GLY A 84 -12.71 5.91 -6.59
C GLY A 84 -12.35 5.29 -7.95
N LEU A 85 -11.09 4.87 -8.15
CA LEU A 85 -10.67 4.18 -9.38
C LEU A 85 -11.21 2.75 -9.45
N TRP A 86 -11.27 2.03 -8.33
CA TRP A 86 -11.87 0.70 -8.27
C TRP A 86 -13.35 0.70 -8.66
N PHE A 87 -14.11 1.68 -8.18
CA PHE A 87 -15.51 1.86 -8.60
C PHE A 87 -15.65 2.31 -10.06
N ALA A 88 -14.68 3.05 -10.60
CA ALA A 88 -14.68 3.45 -12.01
C ALA A 88 -14.34 2.27 -12.94
N GLU A 89 -13.44 1.36 -12.55
CA GLU A 89 -13.12 0.16 -13.32
C GLU A 89 -14.27 -0.84 -13.37
N LYS A 90 -14.99 -1.05 -12.26
CA LYS A 90 -16.15 -1.96 -12.22
C LYS A 90 -17.37 -1.48 -13.01
N LYS A 91 -17.37 -0.23 -13.49
CA LYS A 91 -18.47 0.34 -14.31
C LYS A 91 -18.22 0.23 -15.81
N LYS A 92 -17.06 -0.29 -16.24
CA LYS A 92 -16.82 -0.68 -17.63
C LYS A 92 -17.24 -2.13 -17.86
#